data_AF-A0AA89QCJ8-F1
#
_entry.id   AF-A0AA89QCJ8-F1
#
_cell.length_a   1.000
_cell.length_b   1.000
_cell.length_c   1.000
_cell.angle_alpha   90.00
_cell.angle_beta   90.00
_cell.angle_gamma   90.00
#
_symmetry.space_group_name_H-M   'P 1'
#
loop_
_entity.id
_entity.type
_entity.pdbx_description
1 polymer ?
#
loop_
_entity_poly.entity_id
_entity_poly.type
_entity_poly.pdbx_seq_one_letter_code
_entity_poly.pdbx_strand_id
1 'polypeptide(L)'
;MRPAAVRDPAQPASIHHMRQGEPLSLGHSVLCARRHVGDQPFAVLRGHDLIDPRETLPSRMLDVRDRWPGSVLALTEVPPERIHRYGCAAVEPTGEEDVVRVTGLVEEPAPQNAPNRYALIGRHVLDPDVFTALERTPPGQGGENQPAAAPWEPAAGGTVHGVVFEDLRHDTGDRAGHLRTVSRQACQRPGLGPEFAT
;
A
#
# COMPACT_ATOMS: atom_id res chain seq x y z
N MET A 1 -2.96 19.99 -3.38
CA MET A 1 -1.65 19.91 -4.07
C MET A 1 -1.44 18.44 -4.44
N ARG A 2 -1.02 18.13 -5.67
CA ARG A 2 -0.80 16.74 -6.12
C ARG A 2 0.60 16.30 -5.65
N PRO A 3 0.78 15.12 -5.02
CA PRO A 3 2.11 14.56 -4.82
C PRO A 3 2.85 14.53 -6.17
N ALA A 4 4.11 14.96 -6.19
CA ALA A 4 4.88 14.90 -7.43
C ALA A 4 4.92 13.45 -7.92
N ALA A 5 4.56 13.23 -9.19
CA ALA A 5 4.78 11.94 -9.82
C ALA A 5 6.26 11.56 -9.66
N VAL A 6 6.57 10.29 -9.42
CA VAL A 6 7.95 9.81 -9.37
C VAL A 6 8.56 10.05 -10.75
N ARG A 7 9.39 11.09 -10.86
CA ARG A 7 10.03 11.51 -12.11
C ARG A 7 11.50 11.14 -12.01
N ASP A 8 11.83 10.00 -12.63
CA ASP A 8 13.19 9.53 -12.90
C ASP A 8 14.09 9.27 -11.65
N PRO A 9 14.52 8.03 -11.37
CA PRO A 9 15.43 7.73 -10.26
C PRO A 9 16.80 8.44 -10.35
N ALA A 10 17.16 8.99 -11.52
CA ALA A 10 18.37 9.80 -11.69
C ALA A 10 18.22 11.26 -11.22
N GLN A 11 17.01 11.73 -10.91
CA GLN A 11 16.81 13.05 -10.33
C GLN A 11 17.12 13.01 -8.82
N PRO A 12 17.97 13.91 -8.31
CA PRO A 12 18.31 13.93 -6.89
C PRO A 12 17.08 14.29 -6.06
N ALA A 13 16.57 13.32 -5.31
CA ALA A 13 15.56 13.54 -4.29
C ALA A 13 16.22 14.02 -2.98
N SER A 14 15.58 14.96 -2.29
CA SER A 14 15.94 15.28 -0.91
C SER A 14 15.55 14.13 0.00
N ILE A 15 16.52 13.47 0.63
CA ILE A 15 16.28 12.35 1.54
C ILE A 15 16.33 12.85 2.99
N HIS A 16 15.20 12.69 3.68
CA HIS A 16 15.09 12.94 5.12
C HIS A 16 14.90 11.59 5.83
N HIS A 17 15.61 11.40 6.95
CA HIS A 17 15.49 10.21 7.77
C HIS A 17 15.00 10.58 9.17
N MET A 18 14.17 9.72 9.75
CA MET A 18 13.61 9.85 11.08
C MET A 18 13.71 8.50 11.79
N ARG A 19 13.78 8.51 13.12
CA ARG A 19 13.81 7.28 13.93
C ARG A 19 12.42 6.99 14.46
N GLN A 20 11.98 5.74 14.29
CA GLN A 20 10.74 5.25 14.90
C GLN A 20 10.87 5.13 16.43
N GLY A 21 12.08 4.89 16.95
CA GLY A 21 12.33 4.64 18.37
C GLY A 21 12.10 3.17 18.71
N GLU A 22 10.84 2.76 18.81
CA GLU A 22 10.43 1.37 19.08
C GLU A 22 9.72 0.77 17.86
N PRO A 23 9.92 -0.54 17.57
CA PRO A 23 9.32 -1.21 16.42
C PRO A 23 7.85 -1.56 16.70
N LEU A 24 7.00 -0.55 16.83
CA LEU A 24 5.60 -0.72 17.19
C LEU A 24 4.78 -1.21 15.99
N SER A 25 4.50 -0.32 15.04
CA SER A 25 3.66 -0.63 13.89
C SER A 25 3.93 0.26 12.68
N LEU A 26 3.41 -0.13 11.51
CA LEU A 26 3.43 0.72 10.32
C LEU A 26 2.67 2.03 10.56
N GLY A 27 1.53 1.99 11.25
CA GLY A 27 0.79 3.18 11.66
C GLY A 27 1.63 4.14 12.52
N HIS A 28 2.39 3.59 13.47
CA HIS A 28 3.33 4.40 14.25
C HIS A 28 4.44 4.99 13.39
N SER A 29 5.03 4.23 12.47
CA SER A 29 6.03 4.75 11.52
C SER A 29 5.49 5.90 10.67
N VAL A 30 4.23 5.81 10.21
CA VAL A 30 3.55 6.89 9.51
C VAL A 30 3.38 8.10 10.43
N LEU A 31 2.91 7.92 11.68
CA LEU A 31 2.80 9.00 12.66
C LEU A 31 4.12 9.72 12.93
N CYS A 32 5.24 9.00 13.01
CA CYS A 32 6.57 9.61 13.18
C CYS A 32 6.88 10.62 12.06
N ALA A 33 6.33 10.44 10.86
CA ALA A 33 6.54 11.32 9.72
C ALA A 33 5.63 12.56 9.70
N ARG A 34 4.60 12.65 10.56
CA ARG A 34 3.59 13.72 10.57
C ARG A 34 4.19 15.12 10.49
N ARG A 35 5.19 15.42 11.33
CA ARG A 35 5.81 16.76 11.38
C ARG A 35 6.55 17.14 10.11
N HIS A 36 7.06 16.14 9.37
CA HIS A 36 7.76 16.37 8.11
C HIS A 36 6.79 16.52 6.94
N VAL A 37 5.74 15.70 6.91
CA VAL A 37 4.71 15.71 5.85
C VAL A 37 3.80 16.94 5.98
N GLY A 38 3.41 17.30 7.21
CA GLY A 38 2.43 18.35 7.48
C GLY A 38 1.03 17.97 6.98
N ASP A 39 0.28 18.97 6.53
CA ASP A 39 -1.10 18.81 6.05
C ASP A 39 -1.17 18.55 4.54
N GLN A 40 -0.18 17.84 4.00
CA GLN A 40 -0.12 17.48 2.58
C GLN A 40 -0.46 16.00 2.37
N PRO A 41 -1.14 15.65 1.26
CA PRO A 41 -1.27 14.26 0.85
C PRO A 41 0.10 13.65 0.56
N PHE A 42 0.28 12.38 0.88
CA PHE A 42 1.58 11.72 0.80
C PHE A 42 1.48 10.25 0.40
N ALA A 43 2.53 9.74 -0.21
CA ALA A 43 2.63 8.33 -0.56
C ALA A 43 3.32 7.52 0.54
N VAL A 44 2.83 6.33 0.81
CA VAL A 44 3.49 5.32 1.65
C VAL A 44 3.88 4.15 0.77
N LEU A 45 5.18 3.85 0.73
CA LEU A 45 5.76 2.78 -0.08
C LEU A 45 6.48 1.79 0.84
N ARG A 46 5.98 0.56 0.97
CA ARG A 46 6.67 -0.48 1.75
C ARG A 46 7.84 -1.02 0.93
N GLY A 47 9.03 -1.03 1.54
CA GLY A 47 10.27 -1.42 0.86
C GLY A 47 10.35 -2.88 0.44
N HIS A 48 9.56 -3.76 1.04
CA HIS A 48 9.52 -5.19 0.69
C HIS A 48 8.53 -5.51 -0.44
N ASP A 49 7.60 -4.61 -0.76
CA ASP A 49 6.68 -4.77 -1.88
C ASP A 49 7.32 -4.15 -3.13
N LEU A 50 7.93 -4.98 -3.96
CA LEU A 50 8.47 -4.56 -5.25
C LEU A 50 7.37 -4.67 -6.30
N ILE A 51 7.24 -3.65 -7.12
CA ILE A 51 6.29 -3.58 -8.23
C ILE A 51 7.12 -3.30 -9.48
N ASP A 52 6.79 -3.96 -10.59
CA ASP A 52 7.51 -3.80 -11.84
C ASP A 52 7.50 -2.31 -12.27
N PRO A 53 8.65 -1.76 -12.72
CA PRO A 53 8.73 -0.35 -13.10
C PRO A 53 7.92 0.03 -14.34
N ARG A 54 7.46 -0.96 -15.13
CA ARG A 54 6.58 -0.73 -16.28
C ARG A 54 5.15 -0.39 -15.87
N GLU A 55 4.83 -0.53 -14.59
CA GLU A 55 3.49 -0.39 -14.04
C GLU A 55 3.10 1.06 -13.83
N THR A 56 1.84 1.38 -14.13
CA THR A 56 1.28 2.73 -14.04
C THR A 56 0.55 2.99 -12.71
N LEU A 57 0.59 2.02 -11.78
CA LEU A 57 -0.19 2.03 -10.54
C LEU A 57 -0.07 3.34 -9.74
N PRO A 58 1.12 3.90 -9.45
CA PRO A 58 1.19 5.17 -8.73
C PRO A 58 0.49 6.32 -9.45
N SER A 59 0.61 6.39 -10.79
CA SER A 59 -0.08 7.40 -11.60
C SER A 59 -1.60 7.20 -11.55
N ARG A 60 -2.07 5.96 -11.69
CA ARG A 60 -3.50 5.63 -11.61
C ARG A 60 -4.10 5.99 -10.26
N MET A 61 -3.39 5.69 -9.16
CA MET A 61 -3.83 6.08 -7.80
C MET A 61 -3.94 7.59 -7.64
N LEU A 62 -3.02 8.36 -8.24
CA LEU A 62 -3.10 9.82 -8.24
C LEU A 62 -4.28 10.33 -9.07
N ASP A 63 -4.58 9.72 -10.22
CA ASP A 63 -5.74 10.08 -11.04
C ASP A 63 -7.06 9.79 -10.30
N VAL A 64 -7.16 8.65 -9.61
CA VAL A 64 -8.30 8.30 -8.76
C VAL A 64 -8.48 9.31 -7.63
N ARG A 65 -7.39 9.72 -6.97
CA ARG A 65 -7.44 10.75 -5.92
C ARG A 65 -7.89 12.11 -6.45
N ASP A 66 -7.44 12.50 -7.64
CA ASP A 66 -7.82 13.78 -8.25
C ASP A 66 -9.32 13.81 -8.59
N ARG A 67 -9.89 12.66 -8.97
CA ARG A 67 -11.34 12.49 -9.22
C ARG A 67 -12.15 12.41 -7.93
N TRP A 68 -11.68 11.63 -6.96
CA TRP A 68 -12.32 11.42 -5.68
C TRP A 68 -11.36 11.78 -4.54
N PRO A 69 -11.45 13.02 -4.02
CA PRO A 69 -10.62 13.45 -2.91
C PRO A 69 -10.70 12.50 -1.72
N GLY A 70 -9.54 12.16 -1.16
CA GLY A 70 -9.40 11.18 -0.10
C GLY A 70 -8.17 10.30 -0.27
N SER A 71 -8.07 9.29 0.59
CA SER A 71 -7.01 8.29 0.52
C SER A 71 -7.30 7.25 -0.56
N VAL A 72 -6.25 6.80 -1.24
CA VAL A 72 -6.29 5.72 -2.24
C VAL A 72 -5.36 4.60 -1.82
N LEU A 73 -5.89 3.38 -1.76
CA LEU A 73 -5.17 2.16 -1.42
C LEU A 73 -4.96 1.32 -2.67
N ALA A 74 -3.77 0.75 -2.84
CA ALA A 74 -3.60 -0.30 -3.84
C ALA A 74 -4.08 -1.64 -3.28
N LEU A 75 -4.87 -2.34 -4.07
CA LEU A 75 -5.43 -3.65 -3.77
C LEU A 75 -5.02 -4.64 -4.85
N THR A 76 -4.85 -5.90 -4.48
CA THR A 76 -4.69 -7.01 -5.43
C THR A 76 -5.67 -8.10 -5.06
N GLU A 77 -6.26 -8.75 -6.05
CA GLU A 77 -6.99 -9.98 -5.78
C GLU A 77 -6.02 -11.12 -5.48
N VAL A 78 -6.32 -11.91 -4.45
CA VAL A 78 -5.52 -13.09 -4.06
C VAL A 78 -6.38 -14.35 -4.00
N PRO A 79 -5.78 -15.55 -4.17
CA PRO A 79 -6.47 -16.80 -3.88
C PRO A 79 -7.04 -16.81 -2.45
N PRO A 80 -8.25 -17.35 -2.22
CA PRO A 80 -8.89 -17.38 -0.91
C PRO A 80 -8.00 -17.95 0.19
N GLU A 81 -7.19 -18.96 -0.13
CA GLU A 81 -6.32 -19.65 0.82
C GLU A 81 -5.14 -18.78 1.27
N ARG A 82 -4.88 -17.64 0.60
CA ARG A 82 -3.80 -16.72 0.90
C ARG A 82 -4.27 -15.44 1.60
N ILE A 83 -5.57 -15.17 1.67
CA ILE A 83 -6.10 -13.90 2.21
C ILE A 83 -5.72 -13.66 3.69
N HIS A 84 -5.58 -14.74 4.47
CA HIS A 84 -5.17 -14.71 5.88
C HIS A 84 -3.77 -14.13 6.14
N ARG A 85 -3.00 -13.81 5.09
CA ARG A 85 -1.66 -13.22 5.19
C ARG A 85 -1.66 -11.70 5.02
N TYR A 86 -2.82 -11.10 4.79
CA TYR A 86 -2.95 -9.72 4.36
C TYR A 86 -4.10 -9.03 5.10
N GLY A 87 -4.04 -7.70 5.16
CA GLY A 87 -5.23 -6.89 5.39
C GLY A 87 -6.18 -7.02 4.19
N CYS A 88 -7.44 -7.35 4.45
CA CYS A 88 -8.48 -7.50 3.45
C CYS A 88 -9.42 -6.30 3.48
N ALA A 89 -9.67 -5.69 2.32
CA ALA A 89 -10.61 -4.59 2.22
C ALA A 89 -12.05 -5.10 2.15
N ALA A 90 -12.99 -4.51 2.87
CA ALA A 90 -14.41 -4.54 2.52
C ALA A 90 -14.67 -3.41 1.52
N VAL A 91 -15.41 -3.70 0.43
CA VAL A 91 -15.54 -2.73 -0.66
C VAL A 91 -16.93 -2.72 -1.29
N GLU A 92 -17.24 -1.61 -1.94
CA GLU A 92 -18.39 -1.44 -2.83
C GLU A 92 -17.94 -0.95 -4.22
N PRO A 93 -18.63 -1.33 -5.30
CA PRO A 93 -18.28 -0.88 -6.65
C PRO A 93 -18.52 0.62 -6.83
N THR A 94 -17.63 1.29 -7.58
CA THR A 94 -17.81 2.71 -7.96
C THR A 94 -18.45 2.90 -9.33
N GLY A 95 -18.52 1.83 -10.13
CA GLY A 95 -18.89 1.86 -11.54
C GLY A 95 -17.69 1.93 -12.49
N GLU A 96 -16.48 2.20 -11.99
CA GLU A 96 -15.23 1.93 -12.71
C GLU A 96 -14.75 0.50 -12.42
N GLU A 97 -14.16 -0.16 -13.41
CA GLU A 97 -13.78 -1.58 -13.36
C GLU A 97 -12.70 -1.86 -12.32
N ASP A 98 -11.68 -1.01 -12.25
CA ASP A 98 -10.50 -1.15 -11.39
C ASP A 98 -10.60 -0.32 -10.10
N VAL A 99 -11.71 0.40 -9.86
CA VAL A 99 -11.86 1.27 -8.69
C VAL A 99 -13.03 0.86 -7.82
N VAL A 100 -12.74 0.66 -6.54
CA VAL A 100 -13.70 0.31 -5.51
C VAL A 100 -13.71 1.36 -4.41
N ARG A 101 -14.86 1.55 -3.76
CA ARG A 101 -14.96 2.34 -2.53
C ARG A 101 -14.69 1.42 -1.36
N VAL A 102 -13.68 1.73 -0.55
CA VAL A 102 -13.33 0.93 0.63
C VAL A 102 -14.25 1.31 1.78
N THR A 103 -14.93 0.34 2.36
CA THR A 103 -15.93 0.52 3.44
C THR A 103 -15.42 0.05 4.80
N GLY A 104 -14.33 -0.70 4.82
CA GLY A 104 -13.68 -1.17 6.04
C GLY A 104 -12.48 -2.05 5.71
N LEU A 105 -11.68 -2.36 6.71
CA LEU A 105 -10.56 -3.30 6.58
C LEU A 105 -10.58 -4.33 7.69
N VAL A 106 -10.14 -5.53 7.37
CA VAL A 106 -10.00 -6.64 8.32
C VAL A 106 -8.57 -7.16 8.21
N GLU A 107 -7.84 -7.15 9.32
CA GLU A 107 -6.47 -7.69 9.37
C GLU A 107 -6.49 -9.21 9.42
N GLU A 108 -5.73 -9.82 8.51
CA GLU A 108 -5.46 -11.27 8.46
C GLU A 108 -6.70 -12.15 8.70
N PRO A 109 -7.81 -11.93 7.97
CA PRO A 109 -9.03 -12.68 8.21
C PRO A 109 -8.83 -14.16 7.90
N ALA A 110 -9.44 -15.03 8.71
CA ALA A 110 -9.65 -16.40 8.29
C ALA A 110 -10.39 -16.41 6.93
N PRO A 111 -10.07 -17.32 5.98
CA PRO A 111 -10.64 -17.29 4.64
C PRO A 111 -12.17 -17.23 4.61
N GLN A 112 -12.85 -17.93 5.53
CA GLN A 112 -14.30 -17.94 5.65
C GLN A 112 -14.92 -16.64 6.21
N ASN A 113 -14.11 -15.79 6.85
CA ASN A 113 -14.52 -14.53 7.45
C ASN A 113 -14.07 -13.32 6.61
N ALA A 114 -13.36 -13.54 5.51
CA ALA A 114 -12.87 -12.46 4.66
C ALA A 114 -14.04 -11.80 3.91
N PRO A 115 -14.18 -10.47 3.94
CA PRO A 115 -15.28 -9.78 3.26
C PRO A 115 -15.20 -9.90 1.74
N ASN A 116 -14.00 -10.07 1.18
CA ASN A 116 -13.74 -10.39 -0.22
C ASN A 116 -12.32 -10.97 -0.37
N ARG A 117 -11.77 -10.90 -1.60
CA ARG A 117 -10.42 -11.39 -1.94
C ARG A 117 -9.40 -10.26 -2.22
N TYR A 118 -9.75 -9.01 -1.94
CA TYR A 118 -8.90 -7.86 -2.18
C TYR A 118 -7.96 -7.60 -1.01
N ALA A 119 -6.71 -8.00 -1.20
CA ALA A 119 -5.62 -7.80 -0.26
C ALA A 119 -4.97 -6.42 -0.45
N LEU A 120 -4.69 -5.74 0.66
CA LEU A 120 -3.89 -4.51 0.66
C LEU A 120 -2.44 -4.81 0.29
N ILE A 121 -1.89 -4.00 -0.61
CA ILE A 121 -0.46 -4.04 -0.96
C ILE A 121 0.21 -2.74 -0.51
N GLY A 122 1.53 -2.76 -0.38
CA GLY A 122 2.33 -1.68 0.22
C GLY A 122 2.48 -0.41 -0.60
N ARG A 123 1.40 0.05 -1.23
CA ARG A 123 1.27 1.33 -1.92
C ARG A 123 0.00 2.01 -1.46
N HIS A 124 0.16 3.19 -0.88
CA HIS A 124 -0.95 4.02 -0.44
C HIS A 124 -0.68 5.48 -0.83
N VAL A 125 -1.72 6.19 -1.22
CA VAL A 125 -1.73 7.66 -1.25
C VAL A 125 -2.69 8.09 -0.15
N LEU A 126 -2.18 8.72 0.90
CA LEU A 126 -2.93 9.02 2.10
C LEU A 126 -3.18 10.51 2.21
N ASP A 127 -4.40 10.87 2.61
CA ASP A 127 -4.72 12.21 3.05
C ASP A 127 -4.26 12.43 4.51
N PRO A 128 -3.91 13.67 4.89
CA PRO A 128 -3.32 13.98 6.20
C PRO A 128 -4.23 13.63 7.38
N ASP A 129 -5.53 13.52 7.17
CA ASP A 129 -6.50 13.08 8.18
C ASP A 129 -6.17 11.70 8.78
N VAL A 130 -5.41 10.87 8.05
CA VAL A 130 -4.90 9.60 8.55
C VAL A 130 -4.09 9.75 9.84
N PHE A 131 -3.39 10.87 10.04
CA PHE A 131 -2.63 11.11 11.26
C PHE A 131 -3.54 11.21 12.48
N THR A 132 -4.64 11.95 12.37
CA THR A 132 -5.62 12.07 13.45
C THR A 132 -6.31 10.73 13.73
N ALA A 133 -6.61 9.96 12.68
CA ALA A 133 -7.19 8.62 12.84
C ALA A 133 -6.20 7.67 13.55
N LEU A 134 -4.93 7.67 13.14
CA LEU A 134 -3.86 6.85 13.72
C LEU A 134 -3.62 7.17 15.21
N GLU A 135 -3.68 8.43 15.62
CA GLU A 135 -3.54 8.84 17.04
C GLU A 135 -4.63 8.27 17.94
N ARG A 136 -5.83 8.03 17.39
CA ARG A 136 -6.99 7.48 18.10
C ARG A 136 -7.10 5.97 18.00
N THR A 137 -6.29 5.35 17.14
CA THR A 137 -6.37 3.91 16.86
C THR A 137 -5.66 3.15 17.97
N PRO A 138 -6.36 2.31 18.76
CA PRO A 138 -5.70 1.47 19.74
C PRO A 138 -4.77 0.46 19.05
N PRO A 139 -3.79 -0.11 19.76
CA PRO A 139 -2.99 -1.21 19.24
C PRO A 139 -3.87 -2.40 18.81
N GLY A 140 -3.64 -2.93 17.61
CA GLY A 140 -4.36 -4.06 17.03
C GLY A 140 -3.92 -5.41 17.61
N GLN A 141 -4.59 -6.49 17.19
CA GLN A 141 -4.15 -7.85 17.49
C GLN A 141 -2.75 -8.08 16.90
N GLY A 142 -1.80 -8.51 17.74
CA GLY A 142 -0.40 -8.74 17.32
C GLY A 142 0.51 -7.52 17.43
N GLY A 143 0.01 -6.34 17.84
CA GLY A 143 0.81 -5.13 18.07
C GLY A 143 1.04 -4.26 16.82
N GLU A 144 0.65 -4.73 15.64
CA GLU A 144 0.76 -3.96 14.39
C GLU A 144 -0.57 -3.26 14.03
N ASN A 145 -0.55 -1.92 14.00
CA ASN A 145 -1.60 -1.10 13.38
C ASN A 145 -1.26 -0.86 11.91
N GLN A 146 -2.08 -1.34 10.98
CA GLN A 146 -2.01 -0.83 9.62
C GLN A 146 -2.55 0.60 9.58
N PRO A 147 -1.92 1.53 8.82
CA PRO A 147 -2.45 2.88 8.61
C PRO A 147 -3.88 2.89 8.10
N ALA A 148 -4.26 1.82 7.42
CA ALA A 148 -5.55 1.66 6.81
C ALA A 148 -6.59 1.02 7.75
N ALA A 149 -6.17 0.42 8.88
CA ALA A 149 -7.06 -0.13 9.91
C ALA A 149 -7.50 0.94 10.93
N ALA A 150 -6.94 2.15 10.88
CA ALA A 150 -7.50 3.26 11.61
C ALA A 150 -8.97 3.42 11.21
N PRO A 151 -9.91 3.64 12.15
CA PRO A 151 -11.28 3.92 11.78
C PRO A 151 -11.23 5.20 10.95
N TRP A 152 -11.37 5.04 9.63
CA TRP A 152 -11.63 6.11 8.70
C TRP A 152 -13.06 6.54 8.99
N GLU A 153 -13.30 7.15 10.15
CA GLU A 153 -14.50 7.92 10.34
C GLU A 153 -14.46 8.99 9.26
N PRO A 154 -15.46 9.06 8.36
CA PRO A 154 -15.54 10.09 7.33
C PRO A 154 -15.84 11.46 7.94
N ALA A 155 -15.24 11.80 9.08
CA ALA A 155 -15.56 12.92 9.95
C ALA A 155 -15.42 14.30 9.26
N ALA A 156 -14.89 14.34 8.03
CA ALA A 156 -14.85 15.52 7.19
C ALA A 156 -15.22 15.26 5.70
N GLY A 157 -15.86 14.14 5.36
CA GLY A 157 -16.24 13.81 3.97
C GLY A 157 -15.14 13.18 3.12
N GLY A 158 -14.01 12.77 3.71
CA GLY A 158 -12.96 12.01 3.03
C GLY A 158 -13.37 10.57 2.78
N THR A 159 -13.40 10.17 1.50
CA THR A 159 -13.70 8.79 1.07
C THR A 159 -12.41 8.01 0.82
N VAL A 160 -12.37 6.74 1.20
CA VAL A 160 -11.25 5.85 0.83
C VAL A 160 -11.62 5.08 -0.43
N HIS A 161 -10.77 5.16 -1.45
CA HIS A 161 -10.88 4.36 -2.66
C HIS A 161 -9.77 3.32 -2.73
N GLY A 162 -10.05 2.22 -3.41
CA GLY A 162 -9.10 1.17 -3.73
C GLY A 162 -8.91 1.10 -5.24
N VAL A 163 -7.66 1.02 -5.69
CA VAL A 163 -7.33 0.63 -7.07
C VAL A 163 -6.97 -0.84 -7.05
N VAL A 164 -7.78 -1.66 -7.73
CA VAL A 164 -7.53 -3.09 -7.90
C VAL A 164 -6.55 -3.27 -9.05
N PHE A 165 -5.44 -3.92 -8.77
CA PHE A 165 -4.31 -4.08 -9.68
C PHE A 165 -3.94 -5.56 -9.75
N GLU A 166 -3.85 -6.10 -10.97
CA GLU A 166 -3.64 -7.54 -11.24
C GLU A 166 -2.18 -7.89 -11.56
N ASP A 167 -1.32 -6.88 -11.62
CA ASP A 167 -0.03 -6.95 -12.25
C ASP A 167 1.09 -7.40 -11.30
N LEU A 168 2.33 -7.40 -11.81
CA LEU A 168 3.43 -8.19 -11.26
C LEU A 168 3.98 -7.61 -9.94
N ARG A 169 3.33 -7.99 -8.82
CA ARG A 169 3.81 -7.75 -7.46
C ARG A 169 4.80 -8.82 -7.01
N HIS A 170 5.87 -8.36 -6.37
CA HIS A 170 6.88 -9.17 -5.72
C HIS A 170 6.92 -8.86 -4.22
N ASP A 171 6.35 -9.76 -3.43
CA ASP A 171 6.45 -9.72 -1.98
C ASP A 171 7.80 -10.32 -1.55
N THR A 172 8.70 -9.47 -1.07
CA THR A 172 10.01 -9.88 -0.55
C THR A 172 10.07 -9.91 0.97
N GLY A 173 8.92 -9.70 1.66
CA GLY A 173 8.83 -9.86 3.10
C GLY A 173 8.85 -11.33 3.52
N ASP A 174 8.40 -12.23 2.64
CA ASP A 174 8.49 -13.67 2.84
C ASP A 174 9.78 -14.26 2.24
N ARG A 175 10.41 -15.21 2.94
CA ARG A 175 11.70 -15.80 2.51
C ARG A 175 11.64 -16.44 1.12
N ALA A 176 10.55 -17.13 0.79
CA ALA A 176 10.41 -17.78 -0.51
C ALA A 176 10.10 -16.76 -1.61
N GLY A 177 9.31 -15.73 -1.30
CA GLY A 177 9.03 -14.59 -2.16
C GLY A 177 10.27 -13.80 -2.49
N HIS A 178 11.14 -13.55 -1.52
CA HIS A 178 12.45 -12.96 -1.72
C HIS A 178 13.29 -13.76 -2.74
N LEU A 179 13.47 -15.06 -2.51
CA LEU A 179 14.24 -15.92 -3.42
C LEU A 179 13.63 -15.99 -4.83
N ARG A 180 12.31 -16.17 -4.94
CA ARG A 180 11.61 -16.13 -6.23
C ARG A 180 11.83 -14.81 -6.97
N THR A 181 11.79 -13.70 -6.25
CA THR A 181 11.98 -12.37 -6.81
C THR A 181 13.39 -12.19 -7.32
N VAL A 182 14.40 -12.55 -6.52
CA VAL A 182 15.81 -12.49 -6.92
C VAL A 182 16.07 -13.34 -8.16
N SER A 183 15.61 -14.61 -8.16
CA SER A 183 15.75 -15.50 -9.30
C SER A 183 15.09 -14.94 -10.56
N ARG A 184 13.85 -14.45 -10.45
CA ARG A 184 13.14 -13.87 -11.61
C ARG A 184 13.87 -12.64 -12.15
N GLN A 185 14.30 -11.73 -11.29
CA GLN A 185 15.03 -10.53 -11.70
C GLN A 185 16.37 -10.87 -12.36
N ALA A 186 17.09 -11.88 -11.84
CA ALA A 186 18.32 -12.36 -12.47
C ALA A 186 18.06 -12.91 -13.88
N CYS A 187 17.04 -13.78 -14.05
CA CYS A 187 16.65 -14.31 -15.37
C CYS A 187 16.24 -13.22 -16.37
N GLN A 188 15.66 -12.11 -15.91
CA GLN A 188 15.16 -11.03 -16.77
C GLN A 188 16.21 -9.94 -17.04
N ARG A 189 17.33 -9.93 -16.32
CA ARG A 189 18.33 -8.87 -16.42
C ARG A 189 19.12 -8.97 -17.73
N PRO A 190 19.14 -7.91 -18.57
CA PRO A 190 19.98 -7.88 -19.76
C PRO A 190 21.45 -8.13 -19.43
N GLY A 191 22.09 -9.04 -20.15
CA GLY A 191 23.49 -9.42 -19.96
C GLY A 191 23.76 -10.46 -18.84
N LEU A 192 22.80 -10.73 -17.96
CA LEU A 192 22.91 -11.77 -16.92
C LEU A 192 21.93 -12.93 -17.15
N GLY A 193 20.71 -12.61 -17.59
CA GLY A 193 19.63 -13.58 -17.77
C GLY A 193 19.98 -14.81 -18.60
N PRO A 194 20.61 -14.66 -19.78
CA PRO A 194 21.00 -15.81 -20.61
C PRO A 194 21.95 -16.79 -19.91
N GLU A 195 22.89 -16.30 -19.09
CA GLU A 195 23.82 -17.15 -18.33
C GLU A 195 23.12 -17.78 -17.12
N PHE A 196 22.31 -16.99 -16.41
CA PHE A 196 21.65 -17.41 -15.18
C PHE A 196 20.54 -18.45 -15.40
N ALA A 197 19.91 -18.46 -16.58
CA ALA A 197 18.82 -19.37 -16.92
C ALA A 197 19.29 -20.76 -17.42
N THR A 198 20.61 -20.98 -17.48
CA THR A 198 21.23 -22.24 -17.91
C THR A 198 21.35 -23.21 -16.74
#